data_AF-A0ABD6CSL7-F1
#
_entry.id   AF-A0ABD6CSL7-F1
#
_cell.length_a   1.000
_cell.length_b   1.000
_cell.length_c   1.000
_cell.angle_alpha   90.00
_cell.angle_beta   90.00
_cell.angle_gamma   90.00
#
_symmetry.space_group_name_H-M   'P 1'
#
loop_
_entity.id
_entity.type
_entity.pdbx_description
1 polymer ?
#
loop_
_entity_poly.entity_id
_entity_poly.type
_entity_poly.pdbx_seq_one_letter_code
_entity_poly.pdbx_strand_id
1 'polypeptide(L)'
;MEWIDVLRTWAPIIQAGAIMVAVGTVSLTYRQVKLRKEQATTQFEDELAREYRELARDLPVKALLGDELTEEEFKDQFSDLYYYVDLSNEQVFLRFEERVSKETWENWQAGIESNLNRPAFRMAWNEIKERSNSFQELRRLEQNDFQTDPAEWDQIDSE
;
A
#
# COMPACT_ATOMS: atom_id res chain seq x y z
N MET A 1 41.84 6.35 53.52
CA MET A 1 41.35 6.62 52.16
C MET A 1 40.14 7.51 52.33
N GLU A 2 40.23 8.79 52.00
CA GLU A 2 39.09 9.69 52.15
C GLU A 2 38.00 9.31 51.15
N TRP A 3 36.74 9.39 51.56
CA TRP A 3 35.58 9.07 50.72
C TRP A 3 35.56 9.84 49.39
N ILE A 4 36.21 11.00 49.36
CA ILE A 4 36.35 11.87 48.18
C ILE A 4 37.27 11.24 47.12
N ASP A 5 38.33 10.53 47.51
CA ASP A 5 39.27 9.87 46.59
C ASP A 5 38.66 8.63 45.94
N VAL A 6 37.82 7.91 46.70
CA VAL A 6 37.03 6.78 46.19
C VAL A 6 36.03 7.28 45.15
N LEU A 7 35.27 8.34 45.44
CA LEU A 7 34.32 8.89 44.47
C LEU A 7 35.00 9.41 43.20
N ARG A 8 36.19 10.02 43.32
CA ARG A 8 36.96 10.53 42.19
C ARG A 8 37.48 9.45 41.26
N THR A 9 37.83 8.27 41.80
CA THR A 9 38.32 7.13 41.01
C THR A 9 37.22 6.38 40.27
N TRP A 10 36.00 6.30 40.84
CA TRP A 10 34.86 5.61 40.21
C TRP A 10 33.97 6.52 39.34
N ALA A 11 34.00 7.85 39.54
CA ALA A 11 33.22 8.81 38.75
C ALA A 11 33.31 8.64 37.23
N PRO A 12 34.50 8.49 36.60
CA PRO A 12 34.59 8.29 35.15
C PRO A 12 33.98 6.96 34.69
N ILE A 13 34.02 5.90 35.53
CA ILE A 13 33.41 4.60 35.24
C ILE A 13 31.88 4.71 35.28
N ILE A 14 31.33 5.42 36.25
CA ILE A 14 29.89 5.67 36.38
C ILE A 14 29.38 6.51 35.20
N GLN A 15 30.11 7.56 34.82
CA GLN A 15 29.76 8.42 33.67
C GLN A 15 29.84 7.66 32.34
N ALA A 16 30.89 6.85 32.14
CA ALA A 16 31.00 5.99 30.96
C ALA A 16 29.86 4.96 30.90
N GLY A 17 29.48 4.37 32.04
CA GLY A 17 28.33 3.46 32.15
C GLY A 17 27.00 4.13 31.77
N ALA A 18 26.76 5.37 32.23
CA ALA A 18 25.56 6.13 31.90
C ALA A 18 25.43 6.44 30.40
N ILE A 19 26.54 6.79 29.74
CA ILE A 19 26.58 7.03 28.28
C ILE A 19 26.26 5.74 27.51
N MET A 20 26.83 4.59 27.91
CA MET A 20 26.54 3.31 27.26
C MET A 20 25.07 2.89 27.42
N VAL A 21 24.48 3.09 28.60
CA VAL A 21 23.05 2.80 28.83
C VAL A 21 22.17 3.71 27.97
N ALA A 22 22.48 5.00 27.87
CA ALA A 22 21.74 5.94 27.03
C ALA A 22 21.78 5.55 25.55
N VAL A 23 22.97 5.26 25.01
CA VAL A 23 23.14 4.82 23.61
C VAL A 23 22.44 3.49 23.36
N GLY A 24 22.57 2.53 24.28
CA GLY A 24 21.87 1.24 24.20
C GLY A 24 20.35 1.41 24.17
N THR A 25 19.80 2.28 25.03
CA THR A 25 18.36 2.53 25.11
C THR A 25 17.83 3.20 23.84
N VAL A 26 18.55 4.17 23.29
CA VAL A 26 18.19 4.82 22.01
C VAL A 26 18.21 3.80 20.87
N SER A 27 19.24 2.96 20.78
CA SER A 27 19.35 1.91 19.76
C SER A 27 18.23 0.87 19.86
N LEU A 28 17.91 0.40 21.07
CA LEU A 28 16.80 -0.53 21.30
C LEU A 28 15.44 0.10 21.00
N THR A 29 15.24 1.36 21.37
CA THR A 29 14.01 2.11 21.07
C THR A 29 13.84 2.27 19.57
N TYR A 30 14.89 2.67 18.86
CA TYR A 30 14.87 2.78 17.39
C TYR A 30 14.51 1.44 16.74
N ARG A 31 15.12 0.33 17.19
CA ARG A 31 14.79 -1.02 16.71
C ARG A 31 13.33 -1.40 16.99
N GLN A 32 12.81 -1.09 18.17
CA GLN A 32 11.40 -1.35 18.49
C GLN A 32 10.45 -0.55 17.61
N VAL A 33 10.73 0.74 17.39
CA VAL A 33 9.92 1.60 16.51
C VAL A 33 9.93 1.04 15.09
N LYS A 34 11.10 0.62 14.59
CA LYS A 34 11.22 0.00 13.27
C LYS A 34 10.36 -1.28 13.15
N LEU A 35 10.49 -2.20 14.10
CA LEU A 35 9.71 -3.45 14.11
C LEU A 35 8.19 -3.18 14.20
N ARG A 36 7.77 -2.20 15.00
CA ARG A 36 6.36 -1.82 15.09
C ARG A 36 5.84 -1.22 13.78
N LYS A 37 6.65 -0.42 13.08
CA LYS A 37 6.30 0.10 11.76
C LYS A 37 6.12 -1.05 10.77
N GLU A 38 7.08 -1.99 10.72
CA GLU A 38 6.99 -3.18 9.86
C GLU A 38 5.74 -4.01 10.16
N GLN A 39 5.46 -4.29 11.44
CA GLN A 39 4.25 -5.01 11.84
C GLN A 39 2.95 -4.28 11.49
N ALA A 40 2.92 -2.95 11.63
CA ALA A 40 1.76 -2.14 11.26
C ALA A 40 1.54 -2.15 9.75
N THR A 41 2.60 -2.04 8.94
CA THR A 41 2.52 -2.18 7.48
C THR A 41 1.99 -3.54 7.08
N THR A 42 2.53 -4.64 7.63
CA THR A 42 2.03 -6.00 7.33
C THR A 42 0.55 -6.15 7.70
N GLN A 43 0.13 -5.68 8.88
CA GLN A 43 -1.28 -5.76 9.29
C GLN A 43 -2.21 -4.97 8.36
N PHE A 44 -1.78 -3.79 7.94
CA PHE A 44 -2.50 -2.95 6.99
C PHE A 44 -2.64 -3.63 5.61
N GLU A 45 -1.55 -4.20 5.10
CA GLU A 45 -1.56 -4.95 3.84
C GLU A 45 -2.44 -6.21 3.92
N ASP A 46 -2.43 -6.91 5.05
CA ASP A 46 -3.29 -8.08 5.30
C ASP A 46 -4.79 -7.70 5.34
N GLU A 47 -5.12 -6.53 5.88
CA GLU A 47 -6.48 -5.99 5.91
C GLU A 47 -6.97 -5.67 4.49
N LEU A 48 -6.17 -4.98 3.68
CA LEU A 48 -6.49 -4.71 2.27
C LEU A 48 -6.59 -5.99 1.44
N ALA A 49 -5.74 -6.97 1.70
CA ALA A 49 -5.83 -8.28 1.07
C ALA A 49 -7.11 -9.03 1.45
N ARG A 50 -7.70 -8.76 2.62
CA ARG A 50 -9.00 -9.31 3.03
C ARG A 50 -10.14 -8.60 2.32
N GLU A 51 -10.11 -7.27 2.29
CA GLU A 51 -11.09 -6.44 1.57
C GLU A 51 -11.18 -6.83 0.09
N TYR A 52 -10.03 -6.98 -0.57
CA TYR A 52 -9.98 -7.49 -1.95
C TYR A 52 -10.64 -8.86 -2.09
N ARG A 53 -10.40 -9.80 -1.17
CA ARG A 53 -10.99 -11.14 -1.24
C ARG A 53 -12.49 -11.13 -0.97
N GLU A 54 -12.99 -10.19 -0.19
CA GLU A 54 -14.42 -10.01 0.05
C GLU A 54 -15.08 -9.45 -1.20
N LEU A 55 -14.53 -8.37 -1.76
CA LEU A 55 -14.97 -7.80 -3.02
C LEU A 55 -14.94 -8.81 -4.18
N ALA A 56 -13.85 -9.58 -4.30
CA ALA A 56 -13.68 -10.53 -5.39
C ALA A 56 -14.66 -11.70 -5.37
N ARG A 57 -15.39 -11.94 -4.26
CA ARG A 57 -16.46 -12.94 -4.22
C ARG A 57 -17.70 -12.51 -4.99
N ASP A 58 -17.93 -11.21 -5.04
CA ASP A 58 -19.08 -10.62 -5.72
C ASP A 58 -18.79 -10.38 -7.20
N LEU A 59 -17.50 -10.30 -7.58
CA LEU A 59 -17.10 -10.16 -8.97
C LEU A 59 -17.57 -11.33 -9.84
N PRO A 60 -18.08 -11.03 -11.05
CA PRO A 60 -18.57 -12.06 -11.94
C PRO A 60 -17.45 -12.98 -12.43
N VAL A 61 -17.64 -14.28 -12.22
CA VAL A 61 -16.65 -15.31 -12.58
C VAL A 61 -16.29 -15.26 -14.07
N LYS A 62 -17.27 -15.00 -14.95
CA LYS A 62 -17.02 -14.79 -16.39
C LYS A 62 -15.98 -13.69 -16.64
N ALA A 63 -16.15 -12.54 -16.00
CA ALA A 63 -15.18 -11.45 -16.10
C ALA A 63 -13.80 -11.85 -15.56
N LEU A 64 -13.76 -12.58 -14.43
CA LEU A 64 -12.51 -13.08 -13.83
C LEU A 64 -11.80 -14.15 -14.67
N LEU A 65 -12.52 -14.84 -15.56
CA LEU A 65 -11.94 -15.79 -16.51
C LEU A 65 -11.60 -15.15 -17.86
N GLY A 66 -11.97 -13.89 -18.07
CA GLY A 66 -11.73 -13.16 -19.31
C GLY A 66 -12.79 -13.40 -20.39
N ASP A 67 -13.92 -14.00 -20.03
CA ASP A 67 -15.07 -14.15 -20.92
C ASP A 67 -15.75 -12.79 -21.15
N GLU A 68 -16.41 -12.65 -22.30
CA GLU A 68 -17.26 -11.50 -22.59
C GLU A 68 -18.59 -11.60 -21.82
N LEU A 69 -19.05 -10.45 -21.33
CA LEU A 69 -20.39 -10.30 -20.76
C LEU A 69 -21.32 -9.76 -21.85
N THR A 70 -22.55 -10.25 -21.89
CA THR A 70 -23.61 -9.59 -22.66
C THR A 70 -23.90 -8.19 -22.09
N GLU A 71 -24.56 -7.33 -22.88
CA GLU A 71 -24.91 -5.97 -22.42
C GLU A 71 -25.79 -5.98 -21.15
N GLU A 72 -26.70 -6.96 -21.03
CA GLU A 72 -27.55 -7.14 -19.85
C GLU A 72 -26.73 -7.58 -18.64
N GLU A 73 -25.89 -8.63 -18.78
CA GLU A 73 -25.00 -9.09 -17.71
C GLU A 73 -24.04 -7.99 -17.24
N PHE A 74 -23.49 -7.22 -18.18
CA PHE A 74 -22.59 -6.12 -17.86
C PHE A 74 -23.30 -5.02 -17.06
N LYS A 75 -24.51 -4.63 -17.46
CA LYS A 75 -25.30 -3.63 -16.71
C LYS A 75 -25.62 -4.10 -15.29
N ASP A 76 -25.98 -5.38 -15.14
CA ASP A 76 -26.30 -5.96 -13.82
C ASP A 76 -25.08 -6.07 -12.91
N GLN A 77 -23.88 -6.25 -13.48
CA GLN A 77 -22.63 -6.48 -12.74
C GLN A 77 -21.73 -5.23 -12.68
N PHE A 78 -22.15 -4.11 -13.28
CA PHE A 78 -21.34 -2.91 -13.38
C PHE A 78 -20.93 -2.38 -12.00
N SER A 79 -21.80 -2.49 -10.98
CA SER A 79 -21.47 -2.07 -9.62
C SER A 79 -20.26 -2.80 -9.06
N ASP A 80 -20.16 -4.11 -9.29
CA ASP A 80 -19.10 -4.94 -8.71
C ASP A 80 -17.77 -4.64 -9.41
N LEU A 81 -17.82 -4.44 -10.73
CA LEU A 81 -16.68 -3.99 -11.53
C LEU A 81 -16.23 -2.56 -11.14
N TYR A 82 -17.18 -1.67 -10.84
CA TYR A 82 -16.88 -0.32 -10.36
C TYR A 82 -16.13 -0.36 -9.03
N TYR A 83 -16.58 -1.14 -8.05
CA TYR A 83 -15.90 -1.25 -6.77
C TYR A 83 -14.50 -1.85 -6.90
N TYR A 84 -14.27 -2.72 -7.88
CA TYR A 84 -12.91 -3.18 -8.18
C TYR A 84 -12.01 -2.07 -8.71
N VAL A 85 -12.53 -1.23 -9.61
CA VAL A 85 -11.79 -0.05 -10.11
C VAL A 85 -11.51 0.93 -8.97
N ASP A 86 -12.48 1.16 -8.09
CA ASP A 86 -12.34 2.04 -6.93
C ASP A 86 -11.26 1.56 -5.96
N LEU A 87 -11.31 0.28 -5.59
CA LEU A 87 -10.25 -0.35 -4.78
C LEU A 87 -8.88 -0.26 -5.47
N SER A 88 -8.82 -0.49 -6.79
CA SER A 88 -7.57 -0.41 -7.53
C SER A 88 -6.98 1.00 -7.47
N ASN A 89 -7.82 2.04 -7.55
CA ASN A 89 -7.39 3.43 -7.43
C ASN A 89 -6.86 3.75 -6.03
N GLU A 90 -7.57 3.34 -4.98
CA GLU A 90 -7.11 3.49 -3.60
C GLU A 90 -5.78 2.77 -3.38
N GLN A 91 -5.58 1.57 -3.94
CA GLN A 91 -4.31 0.85 -3.87
C GLN A 91 -3.16 1.62 -4.51
N VAL A 92 -3.39 2.30 -5.64
CA VAL A 92 -2.38 3.19 -6.25
C VAL A 92 -2.08 4.38 -5.34
N PHE A 93 -3.13 5.02 -4.78
CA PHE A 93 -2.98 6.13 -3.85
C PHE A 93 -2.17 5.74 -2.61
N LEU A 94 -2.47 4.59 -2.02
CA LEU A 94 -1.75 4.07 -0.85
C LEU A 94 -0.28 3.77 -1.15
N ARG A 95 0.04 3.36 -2.38
CA ARG A 95 1.43 3.21 -2.79
C ARG A 95 2.11 4.56 -2.96
N PHE A 96 1.44 5.54 -3.55
CA PHE A 96 1.93 6.91 -3.67
C PHE A 96 2.28 7.50 -2.29
N GLU A 97 1.44 7.26 -1.29
CA GLU A 97 1.67 7.67 0.11
C GLU A 97 2.69 6.78 0.86
N GLU A 98 3.39 5.87 0.19
CA GLU A 98 4.34 4.91 0.76
C GLU A 98 3.79 4.07 1.93
N ARG A 99 2.46 3.86 1.98
CA ARG A 99 1.78 3.08 3.03
C ARG A 99 1.85 1.57 2.78
N VAL A 100 2.14 1.19 1.54
CA VAL A 100 2.27 -0.19 1.05
C VAL A 100 3.71 -0.41 0.63
N SER A 101 4.28 -1.55 1.01
CA SER A 101 5.62 -1.96 0.62
C SER A 101 5.74 -2.17 -0.89
N LYS A 102 6.96 -2.06 -1.40
CA LYS A 102 7.23 -2.25 -2.84
C LYS A 102 6.87 -3.67 -3.30
N GLU A 103 7.19 -4.68 -2.49
CA GLU A 103 6.89 -6.08 -2.79
C GLU A 103 5.38 -6.32 -2.90
N THR A 104 4.60 -5.80 -1.96
CA THR A 104 3.13 -5.90 -2.01
C THR A 104 2.57 -5.14 -3.20
N TRP A 105 3.09 -3.95 -3.48
CA TRP A 105 2.69 -3.15 -4.64
C TRP A 105 2.93 -3.85 -5.98
N GLU A 106 4.11 -4.43 -6.19
CA GLU A 106 4.43 -5.15 -7.44
C GLU A 106 3.41 -6.26 -7.72
N ASN A 107 2.95 -6.97 -6.69
CA ASN A 107 1.90 -7.98 -6.81
C ASN A 107 0.53 -7.37 -7.16
N TRP A 108 0.17 -6.24 -6.53
CA TRP A 108 -1.10 -5.56 -6.79
C TRP A 108 -1.14 -4.96 -8.19
N GLN A 109 -0.08 -4.26 -8.61
CA GLN A 109 0.06 -3.68 -9.94
C GLN A 109 -0.14 -4.73 -11.04
N ALA A 110 0.51 -5.89 -10.91
CA ALA A 110 0.35 -7.00 -11.86
C ALA A 110 -1.10 -7.54 -11.89
N GLY A 111 -1.77 -7.61 -10.74
CA GLY A 111 -3.18 -8.00 -10.65
C GLY A 111 -4.12 -6.98 -11.29
N ILE A 112 -3.90 -5.69 -11.03
CA ILE A 112 -4.64 -4.56 -11.60
C ILE A 112 -4.51 -4.56 -13.13
N GLU A 113 -3.28 -4.60 -13.65
CA GLU A 113 -3.01 -4.65 -15.09
C GLU A 113 -3.70 -5.87 -15.74
N SER A 114 -3.56 -7.05 -15.14
CA SER A 114 -4.16 -8.28 -15.65
C SER A 114 -5.68 -8.20 -15.72
N ASN A 115 -6.33 -7.70 -14.66
CA ASN A 115 -7.77 -7.55 -14.64
C ASN A 115 -8.26 -6.48 -15.60
N LEU A 116 -7.66 -5.28 -15.61
CA LEU A 116 -8.05 -4.21 -16.53
C LEU A 116 -7.83 -4.57 -18.00
N ASN A 117 -6.98 -5.55 -18.30
CA ASN A 117 -6.82 -6.10 -19.64
C ASN A 117 -7.91 -7.12 -20.05
N ARG A 118 -8.80 -7.53 -19.14
CA ARG A 118 -9.93 -8.43 -19.45
C ARG A 118 -11.12 -7.64 -20.00
N PRO A 119 -11.95 -8.23 -20.88
CA PRO A 119 -13.01 -7.50 -21.60
C PRO A 119 -13.95 -6.71 -20.69
N ALA A 120 -14.55 -7.37 -19.69
CA ALA A 120 -15.53 -6.75 -18.80
C ALA A 120 -14.94 -5.60 -17.96
N PHE A 121 -13.75 -5.80 -17.39
CA PHE A 121 -13.06 -4.77 -16.60
C PHE A 121 -12.63 -3.58 -17.45
N ARG A 122 -12.10 -3.82 -18.66
CA ARG A 122 -11.77 -2.75 -19.61
C ARG A 122 -13.00 -1.94 -20.01
N MET A 123 -14.12 -2.61 -20.26
CA MET A 123 -15.40 -1.95 -20.56
C MET A 123 -15.84 -1.08 -19.38
N ALA A 124 -15.83 -1.61 -18.16
CA ALA A 124 -16.18 -0.85 -16.97
C ALA A 124 -15.25 0.35 -16.76
N TRP A 125 -13.94 0.16 -16.94
CA TRP A 125 -12.96 1.24 -16.78
C TRP A 125 -13.18 2.36 -17.81
N ASN A 126 -13.43 2.00 -19.08
CA ASN A 126 -13.75 2.99 -20.11
C ASN A 126 -15.05 3.75 -19.80
N GLU A 127 -16.09 3.05 -19.34
CA GLU A 127 -17.35 3.69 -18.96
C GLU A 127 -17.19 4.66 -17.78
N ILE A 128 -16.36 4.32 -16.80
CA ILE A 128 -16.01 5.22 -15.69
C ILE A 128 -15.23 6.43 -16.21
N LYS A 129 -14.24 6.23 -17.09
CA LYS A 129 -13.45 7.30 -17.69
C LYS A 129 -14.29 8.28 -18.51
N GLU A 130 -15.35 7.81 -19.15
CA GLU A 130 -16.29 8.64 -19.92
C GLU A 130 -17.24 9.46 -19.03
N ARG A 131 -17.57 8.95 -17.84
CA ARG A 131 -18.59 9.54 -16.95
C ARG A 131 -18.03 10.42 -15.85
N SER A 132 -16.76 10.27 -15.51
CA SER A 132 -16.11 10.98 -14.42
C SER A 132 -14.69 11.40 -14.80
N ASN A 133 -14.20 12.47 -14.18
CA ASN A 133 -12.78 12.83 -14.19
C ASN A 133 -12.03 12.25 -12.98
N SER A 134 -12.69 11.51 -12.09
CA SER A 134 -12.07 10.94 -10.88
C SER A 134 -11.12 9.78 -11.22
N PHE A 135 -10.53 9.16 -10.20
CA PHE A 135 -9.58 8.04 -10.32
C PHE A 135 -8.23 8.45 -10.97
N GLN A 136 -7.65 9.55 -10.50
CA GLN A 136 -6.46 10.16 -11.08
C GLN A 136 -5.24 9.26 -10.94
N GLU A 137 -5.16 8.54 -9.83
CA GLU A 137 -4.08 7.62 -9.54
C GLU A 137 -4.07 6.45 -10.53
N LEU A 138 -5.22 5.80 -10.72
CA LEU A 138 -5.35 4.69 -11.66
C LEU A 138 -5.20 5.14 -13.12
N ARG A 139 -5.70 6.32 -13.48
CA ARG A 139 -5.47 6.91 -14.82
C ARG A 139 -4.00 7.13 -15.08
N ARG A 140 -3.28 7.72 -14.11
CA ARG A 140 -1.84 7.92 -14.26
C ARG A 140 -1.11 6.60 -14.37
N LEU A 141 -1.51 5.59 -13.60
CA LEU A 141 -0.91 4.26 -13.71
C LEU A 141 -1.12 3.67 -15.12
N GLU A 142 -2.34 3.73 -15.65
CA GLU A 142 -2.67 3.28 -17.02
C GLU A 142 -1.89 4.08 -18.08
N GLN A 143 -1.79 5.40 -17.93
CA GLN A 143 -1.03 6.26 -18.86
C GLN A 143 0.47 5.94 -18.89
N ASN A 144 1.00 5.38 -17.80
CA ASN A 144 2.38 4.92 -17.69
C ASN A 144 2.51 3.40 -17.96
N ASP A 145 1.53 2.81 -18.66
CA ASP A 145 1.51 1.40 -19.06
C ASP A 145 1.73 0.42 -17.89
N PHE A 146 1.30 0.79 -16.69
CA PHE A 146 1.54 0.01 -15.47
C PHE A 146 3.03 -0.33 -15.27
N GLN A 147 3.96 0.58 -15.61
CA GLN A 147 5.42 0.35 -15.47
C GLN A 147 6.08 1.20 -14.39
N THR A 148 5.39 2.21 -13.86
CA THR A 148 5.95 3.13 -12.85
C THR A 148 5.51 2.75 -11.45
N ASP A 149 6.39 2.98 -10.49
CA ASP A 149 6.08 2.89 -9.06
C ASP A 149 5.46 4.22 -8.57
N PRO A 150 4.21 4.22 -8.06
CA PRO A 150 3.57 5.43 -7.55
C PRO A 150 4.35 6.13 -6.44
N ALA A 151 5.15 5.41 -5.66
CA ALA A 151 6.00 6.02 -4.63
C ALA A 151 7.09 6.93 -5.20
N GLU A 152 7.36 6.86 -6.52
CA GLU A 152 8.34 7.70 -7.22
C GLU A 152 7.68 8.91 -7.92
N TRP A 153 6.37 9.12 -7.77
CA TRP A 153 5.66 10.22 -8.41
C TRP A 153 5.77 11.53 -7.60
N ASP A 154 5.94 12.66 -8.29
CA ASP A 154 6.12 13.97 -7.63
C ASP A 154 4.81 14.58 -7.07
N GLN A 155 3.70 14.40 -7.78
CA GLN A 155 2.38 14.95 -7.44
C GLN A 155 1.30 14.20 -8.23
N ILE A 156 0.10 14.05 -7.70
CA ILE A 156 -1.06 13.56 -8.46
C ILE A 156 -1.98 14.75 -8.65
N ASP A 157 -2.42 14.99 -9.89
CA ASP A 157 -3.33 16.10 -10.17
C ASP A 157 -4.65 15.81 -9.44
N SER A 158 -4.93 16.55 -8.37
CA SER A 158 -6.20 16.45 -7.64
C SER A 158 -7.31 17.11 -8.45
N GLU A 159 -8.49 16.50 -8.48
CA GLU A 159 -9.72 17.12 -9.02
C GLU A 159 -10.03 18.50 -8.42
#